data_AF-A0AAU2C1D7-F1
#
_entry.id   AF-A0AAU2C1D7-F1
#
_cell.length_a   1.000
_cell.length_b   1.000
_cell.length_c   1.000
_cell.angle_alpha   90.00
_cell.angle_beta   90.00
_cell.angle_gamma   90.00
#
_symmetry.space_group_name_H-M   'P 1'
#
loop_
_entity.id
_entity.type
_entity.pdbx_description
1 polymer ?
#
loop_
_entity_poly.entity_id
_entity_poly.type
_entity_poly.pdbx_seq_one_letter_code
_entity_poly.pdbx_strand_id
1 'polypeptide(L)'
;MGPLLSRARQIADLDTDPLLRLRLLSESLPSIIFRRLDHIWVYEHGYRSPSGAELKTLLGKRSDFGQVISGLLTEAVDQGTFRAMPPRLATLQFLNLHNHTYQWVRTDGQWDAAFLSREYCATLFRGSGAPDHALPKLEKQAEAFKHDHPELPLDPEAGWNPPPAT
;
A
#
# COMPACT_ATOMS: atom_id res chain seq x y z
N MET A 1 16.06 2.29 2.35
CA MET A 1 15.24 3.22 3.16
C MET A 1 15.79 4.63 3.29
N GLY A 2 17.07 4.88 3.62
CA GLY A 2 17.58 6.24 3.91
C GLY A 2 17.21 7.34 2.88
N PRO A 3 17.50 7.17 1.58
CA PRO A 3 17.14 8.16 0.55
C PRO A 3 15.63 8.39 0.43
N LEU A 4 14.83 7.32 0.50
CA LEU A 4 13.36 7.41 0.43
C LEU A 4 12.79 8.17 1.63
N LEU A 5 13.24 7.86 2.86
CA LEU A 5 12.78 8.54 4.06
C LEU A 5 13.17 10.04 4.07
N SER A 6 14.39 10.36 3.63
CA SER A 6 14.82 11.76 3.50
C SER A 6 13.91 12.53 2.52
N ARG A 7 13.64 11.95 1.34
CA ARG A 7 12.73 12.55 0.35
C ARG A 7 11.31 12.68 0.88
N ALA A 8 10.82 11.70 1.64
CA ALA A 8 9.48 11.74 2.23
C ALA A 8 9.30 12.91 3.19
N ARG A 9 10.30 13.16 4.06
CA ARG A 9 10.29 14.31 4.97
C ARG A 9 10.28 15.63 4.20
N GLN A 10 11.15 15.77 3.20
CA GLN A 10 11.18 16.95 2.34
C GLN A 10 9.84 17.22 1.64
N ILE A 11 9.15 16.17 1.17
CA ILE A 11 7.82 16.30 0.55
C ILE A 11 6.77 16.68 1.61
N ALA A 12 6.82 16.09 2.80
CA ALA A 12 5.87 16.37 3.87
C ALA A 12 5.96 17.81 4.38
N ASP A 13 7.16 18.38 4.38
CA ASP A 13 7.44 19.76 4.81
C ASP A 13 7.05 20.84 3.79
N LEU A 14 6.56 20.46 2.60
CA LEU A 14 6.10 21.43 1.59
C LEU A 14 4.81 22.12 2.05
N ASP A 15 4.78 23.46 1.94
CA ASP A 15 3.59 24.27 2.18
C ASP A 15 2.64 24.21 0.97
N THR A 16 1.95 23.07 0.81
CA THR A 16 1.02 22.81 -0.28
C THR A 16 -0.04 21.78 0.14
N ASP A 17 -1.07 21.64 -0.67
CA ASP A 17 -2.15 20.66 -0.50
C ASP A 17 -1.63 19.22 -0.17
N PRO A 18 -2.21 18.53 0.83
CA PRO A 18 -1.78 17.19 1.25
C PRO A 18 -1.93 16.13 0.16
N LEU A 19 -2.89 16.26 -0.77
CA LEU A 19 -3.01 15.33 -1.91
C LEU A 19 -1.85 15.50 -2.88
N LEU A 20 -1.37 16.73 -3.09
CA LEU A 20 -0.17 16.93 -3.91
C LEU A 20 1.04 16.27 -3.25
N ARG A 21 1.22 16.44 -1.94
CA ARG A 21 2.30 15.78 -1.19
C ARG A 21 2.19 14.26 -1.25
N LEU A 22 0.99 13.70 -1.08
CA LEU A 22 0.73 12.26 -1.23
C LEU A 22 1.02 11.77 -2.65
N ARG A 23 0.67 12.54 -3.69
CA ARG A 23 0.97 12.21 -5.09
C ARG A 23 2.47 12.22 -5.38
N LEU A 24 3.21 13.18 -4.83
CA LEU A 24 4.68 13.22 -4.96
C LEU A 24 5.34 12.04 -4.23
N LEU A 25 4.84 11.71 -3.03
CA LEU A 25 5.34 10.58 -2.25
C LEU A 25 5.04 9.24 -2.94
N SER A 26 3.86 9.12 -3.52
CA SER A 26 3.42 7.99 -4.35
C SER A 26 4.35 7.73 -5.53
N GLU A 27 5.02 8.75 -6.08
CA GLU A 27 5.97 8.59 -7.18
C GLU A 27 7.40 8.32 -6.71
N SER A 28 7.79 8.94 -5.59
CA SER A 28 9.11 8.71 -4.98
C SER A 28 9.32 7.25 -4.57
N LEU A 29 8.25 6.55 -4.18
CA LEU A 29 8.31 5.15 -3.72
C LEU A 29 8.62 4.16 -4.87
N PRO A 30 7.83 4.08 -5.96
CA PRO A 30 8.16 3.24 -7.10
C PRO A 30 9.46 3.71 -7.76
N SER A 31 9.79 5.01 -7.75
CA SER A 31 11.08 5.49 -8.27
C SER A 31 12.28 4.83 -7.58
N ILE A 32 12.21 4.59 -6.26
CA ILE A 32 13.28 3.86 -5.57
C ILE A 32 13.23 2.37 -5.87
N ILE A 33 12.04 1.81 -6.09
CA ILE A 33 11.85 0.41 -6.50
C ILE A 33 12.53 0.15 -7.85
N PHE A 34 12.20 0.93 -8.88
CA PHE A 34 12.82 0.78 -10.20
C PHE A 34 14.34 0.92 -10.15
N ARG A 35 14.86 1.90 -9.40
CA ARG A 35 16.32 2.14 -9.30
C ARG A 35 17.07 1.08 -8.52
N ARG A 36 16.39 0.31 -7.67
CA ARG A 36 17.03 -0.60 -6.71
C ARG A 36 16.35 -1.97 -6.68
N LEU A 37 15.76 -2.41 -7.79
CA LEU A 37 14.92 -3.60 -7.85
C LEU A 37 15.66 -4.83 -7.32
N ASP A 38 16.88 -5.10 -7.81
CA ASP A 38 17.70 -6.23 -7.36
C ASP A 38 18.01 -6.17 -5.86
N HIS A 39 18.38 -4.97 -5.36
CA HIS A 39 18.65 -4.77 -3.93
C HIS A 39 17.41 -4.98 -3.07
N ILE A 40 16.23 -4.57 -3.54
CA ILE A 40 14.96 -4.74 -2.82
C ILE A 40 14.54 -6.20 -2.85
N TRP A 41 14.72 -6.90 -3.97
CA TRP A 41 14.38 -8.32 -4.07
C TRP A 41 15.25 -9.17 -3.13
N VAL A 42 16.56 -8.95 -3.11
CA VAL A 42 17.49 -9.58 -2.15
C VAL A 42 17.11 -9.22 -0.71
N TYR A 43 16.72 -7.98 -0.47
CA TYR A 43 16.29 -7.54 0.85
C TYR A 43 15.01 -8.26 1.32
N GLU A 44 13.96 -8.31 0.51
CA GLU A 44 12.67 -8.90 0.93
C GLU A 44 12.72 -10.43 1.01
N HIS A 45 13.57 -11.10 0.22
CA HIS A 45 13.67 -12.58 0.20
C HIS A 45 14.89 -13.15 0.93
N GLY A 46 15.94 -12.36 1.12
CA GLY A 46 17.23 -12.80 1.67
C GLY A 46 17.46 -12.47 3.15
N TYR A 47 16.46 -11.92 3.85
CA TYR A 47 16.61 -11.48 5.25
C TYR A 47 16.56 -12.64 6.26
N ARG A 48 17.63 -13.47 6.27
CA ARG A 48 17.94 -14.38 7.37
C ARG A 48 19.08 -13.96 8.28
N SER A 49 19.73 -12.80 8.10
CA SER A 49 20.67 -12.27 9.12
C SER A 49 21.06 -10.79 8.95
N PRO A 50 20.18 -9.82 9.20
CA PRO A 50 20.63 -8.59 9.83
C PRO A 50 20.89 -8.86 11.33
N SER A 51 22.09 -8.54 11.81
CA SER A 51 22.38 -8.55 13.25
C SER A 51 21.55 -7.48 13.98
N GLY A 52 21.32 -7.63 15.29
CA GLY A 52 20.28 -6.91 16.03
C GLY A 52 20.25 -5.37 15.89
N ALA A 53 21.41 -4.71 15.77
CA ALA A 53 21.49 -3.26 15.65
C ALA A 53 21.08 -2.72 14.27
N GLU A 54 21.45 -3.42 13.20
CA GLU A 54 21.13 -3.06 11.81
C GLU A 54 19.65 -3.28 11.53
N LEU A 55 19.10 -4.39 12.01
CA LEU A 55 17.67 -4.68 11.94
C LEU A 55 16.86 -3.60 12.67
N LYS A 56 17.22 -3.26 13.91
CA LYS A 56 16.54 -2.22 14.69
C LYS A 56 16.57 -0.86 13.97
N THR A 57 17.72 -0.47 13.44
CA THR A 57 17.87 0.78 12.67
C THR A 57 16.95 0.80 11.46
N LEU A 58 16.84 -0.31 10.76
CA LEU A 58 16.01 -0.40 9.58
C LEU A 58 14.51 -0.39 9.90
N LEU A 59 14.08 -1.16 10.91
CA LEU A 59 12.71 -1.15 11.38
C LEU A 59 12.30 0.24 11.86
N GLY A 60 13.22 0.96 12.54
CA GLY A 60 13.04 2.37 12.89
C GLY A 60 12.78 3.24 11.66
N LYS A 61 13.62 3.14 10.62
CA LYS A 61 13.43 3.90 9.36
C LYS A 61 12.12 3.54 8.64
N ARG A 62 11.67 2.28 8.72
CA ARG A 62 10.37 1.86 8.18
C ARG A 62 9.21 2.47 8.97
N SER A 63 9.31 2.47 10.29
CA SER A 63 8.34 3.10 11.18
C SER A 63 8.24 4.60 10.90
N ASP A 64 9.38 5.31 10.86
CA ASP A 64 9.44 6.74 10.54
C ASP A 64 8.78 7.07 9.19
N PHE A 65 9.06 6.26 8.17
CA PHE A 65 8.45 6.45 6.85
C PHE A 65 6.93 6.24 6.88
N GLY A 66 6.48 5.20 7.59
CA GLY A 66 5.04 4.97 7.82
C GLY A 66 4.37 6.13 8.56
N GLN A 67 5.05 6.76 9.52
CA GLN A 67 4.51 7.92 10.24
C GLN A 67 4.37 9.15 9.34
N VAL A 68 5.33 9.39 8.43
CA VAL A 68 5.21 10.47 7.44
C VAL A 68 3.95 10.28 6.58
N ILE A 69 3.74 9.08 6.06
CA ILE A 69 2.54 8.75 5.26
C ILE A 69 1.28 8.93 6.11
N SER A 70 1.25 8.37 7.32
CA SER A 70 0.10 8.46 8.21
C SER A 70 -0.25 9.90 8.56
N GLY A 71 0.74 10.77 8.75
CA GLY A 71 0.51 12.20 9.01
C GLY A 71 -0.20 12.89 7.85
N LEU A 72 0.30 12.69 6.62
CA LEU A 72 -0.31 13.28 5.42
C LEU A 72 -1.72 12.76 5.15
N LEU A 73 -1.97 11.47 5.41
CA LEU A 73 -3.31 10.88 5.25
C LEU A 73 -4.29 11.42 6.30
N THR A 74 -3.85 11.58 7.56
CA THR A 74 -4.66 12.21 8.61
C THR A 74 -4.97 13.65 8.24
N GLU A 75 -3.98 14.42 7.77
CA GLU A 75 -4.19 15.80 7.33
C GLU A 75 -5.23 15.90 6.20
N ALA A 76 -5.15 15.01 5.19
CA ALA A 76 -6.12 14.96 4.11
C ALA A 76 -7.55 14.63 4.58
N VAL A 77 -7.69 13.79 5.62
CA VAL A 77 -8.99 13.49 6.25
C VAL A 77 -9.50 14.69 7.05
N ASP A 78 -8.64 15.32 7.85
CA ASP A 78 -8.99 16.48 8.68
C ASP A 78 -9.42 17.68 7.83
N GLN A 79 -8.82 17.86 6.66
CA GLN A 79 -9.22 18.86 5.67
C GLN A 79 -10.47 18.47 4.86
N GLY A 80 -11.05 17.29 5.11
CA GLY A 80 -12.24 16.80 4.41
C GLY A 80 -12.00 16.38 2.96
N THR A 81 -10.73 16.28 2.53
CA THR A 81 -10.41 15.85 1.16
C THR A 81 -10.55 14.34 1.01
N PHE A 82 -10.19 13.58 2.05
CA PHE A 82 -10.47 12.15 2.14
C PHE A 82 -11.62 11.86 3.09
N ARG A 83 -12.34 10.77 2.81
CA ARG A 83 -13.35 10.25 3.74
C ARG A 83 -12.69 9.83 5.05
N ALA A 84 -13.42 9.96 6.15
CA ALA A 84 -13.00 9.45 7.44
C ALA A 84 -12.69 7.94 7.38
N MET A 85 -11.51 7.57 7.85
CA MET A 85 -11.08 6.18 8.01
C MET A 85 -9.96 6.08 9.06
N PRO A 86 -9.75 4.91 9.68
CA PRO A 86 -8.65 4.72 10.62
C PRO A 86 -7.29 5.03 9.95
N PRO A 87 -6.44 5.92 10.51
CA PRO A 87 -5.18 6.32 9.88
C PRO A 87 -4.23 5.16 9.57
N ARG A 88 -4.20 4.16 10.47
CA ARG A 88 -3.42 2.93 10.25
C ARG A 88 -3.90 2.16 9.01
N LEU A 89 -5.21 2.06 8.80
CA LEU A 89 -5.78 1.39 7.64
C LEU A 89 -5.45 2.16 6.36
N ALA A 90 -5.60 3.49 6.36
CA ALA A 90 -5.24 4.34 5.24
C ALA A 90 -3.76 4.16 4.84
N THR A 91 -2.88 4.15 5.85
CA THR A 91 -1.42 3.97 5.65
C THR A 91 -1.11 2.60 5.05
N LEU A 92 -1.75 1.54 5.55
CA LEU A 92 -1.57 0.19 5.01
C LEU A 92 -2.09 0.09 3.57
N GLN A 93 -3.23 0.70 3.25
CA GLN A 93 -3.74 0.71 1.87
C GLN A 93 -2.78 1.42 0.91
N PHE A 94 -2.25 2.58 1.33
CA PHE A 94 -1.23 3.30 0.57
C PHE A 94 0.00 2.40 0.37
N LEU A 95 0.57 1.86 1.44
CA LEU A 95 1.77 1.03 1.37
C LEU A 95 1.54 -0.25 0.56
N ASN A 96 0.41 -0.93 0.68
CA ASN A 96 0.13 -2.17 -0.04
C ASN A 96 0.09 -1.97 -1.56
N LEU A 97 -0.43 -0.83 -2.02
CA LEU A 97 -0.45 -0.52 -3.46
C LEU A 97 0.94 -0.30 -4.05
N HIS A 98 1.90 0.21 -3.26
CA HIS A 98 3.23 0.57 -3.76
C HIS A 98 4.31 -0.48 -3.41
N ASN A 99 4.24 -1.07 -2.22
CA ASN A 99 5.31 -1.93 -1.72
C ASN A 99 5.36 -3.27 -2.45
N HIS A 100 4.27 -3.74 -3.06
CA HIS A 100 4.29 -5.00 -3.81
C HIS A 100 4.75 -4.83 -5.26
N THR A 101 4.96 -3.59 -5.74
CA THR A 101 5.41 -3.33 -7.12
C THR A 101 6.71 -4.06 -7.46
N TYR A 102 7.65 -4.21 -6.51
CA TYR A 102 8.91 -4.90 -6.77
C TYR A 102 8.75 -6.38 -7.15
N GLN A 103 7.60 -6.99 -6.84
CA GLN A 103 7.39 -8.43 -7.07
C GLN A 103 7.14 -8.75 -8.55
N TRP A 104 6.61 -7.78 -9.31
CA TRP A 104 6.14 -8.01 -10.68
C TRP A 104 6.63 -6.97 -11.68
N VAL A 105 7.15 -5.84 -11.22
CA VAL A 105 7.61 -4.77 -12.12
C VAL A 105 8.82 -5.21 -12.93
N ARG A 106 8.83 -4.79 -14.20
CA ARG A 106 9.94 -4.97 -15.12
C ARG A 106 10.57 -3.60 -15.42
N THR A 107 11.86 -3.45 -15.17
CA THR A 107 12.58 -2.18 -15.42
C THR A 107 12.73 -1.88 -16.92
N ASP A 108 12.67 -2.90 -17.76
CA ASP A 108 12.61 -2.83 -19.23
C ASP A 108 11.17 -2.83 -19.77
N GLY A 109 10.17 -2.74 -18.89
CA GLY A 109 8.76 -2.84 -19.23
C GLY A 109 8.13 -1.55 -19.73
N GLN A 110 6.83 -1.64 -20.04
CA GLN A 110 6.03 -0.52 -20.57
C GLN A 110 5.63 0.54 -19.53
N TRP A 111 5.83 0.27 -18.24
CA TRP A 111 5.40 1.16 -17.16
C TRP A 111 6.61 1.70 -16.41
N ASP A 112 6.61 3.01 -16.16
CA ASP A 112 7.57 3.67 -15.30
C ASP A 112 6.93 4.05 -13.95
N ALA A 113 7.75 4.61 -13.06
CA ALA A 113 7.31 5.03 -11.73
C ALA A 113 6.21 6.11 -11.76
N ALA A 114 6.27 7.04 -12.73
CA ALA A 114 5.32 8.14 -12.84
C ALA A 114 3.95 7.64 -13.32
N PHE A 115 3.93 6.72 -14.28
CA PHE A 115 2.75 6.02 -14.75
C PHE A 115 2.09 5.26 -13.60
N LEU A 116 2.84 4.36 -12.94
CA LEU A 116 2.29 3.54 -11.86
C LEU A 116 1.78 4.39 -10.69
N SER A 117 2.52 5.42 -10.28
CA SER A 117 2.08 6.34 -9.23
C SER A 117 0.78 7.06 -9.59
N ARG A 118 0.63 7.50 -10.85
CA ARG A 118 -0.60 8.14 -11.30
C ARG A 118 -1.79 7.17 -11.18
N GLU A 119 -1.64 5.93 -11.63
CA GLU A 119 -2.71 4.93 -11.52
C GLU A 119 -3.02 4.57 -10.06
N TYR A 120 -2.00 4.39 -9.22
CA TYR A 120 -2.18 4.14 -7.78
C TYR A 120 -2.94 5.29 -7.10
N CYS A 121 -2.57 6.55 -7.38
CA CYS A 121 -3.27 7.71 -6.86
C CYS A 121 -4.70 7.82 -7.39
N ALA A 122 -4.94 7.50 -8.67
CA ALA A 122 -6.29 7.49 -9.21
C ALA A 122 -7.19 6.51 -8.43
N THR A 123 -6.68 5.30 -8.17
CA THR A 123 -7.39 4.30 -7.35
C THR A 123 -7.51 4.72 -5.88
N LEU A 124 -6.46 5.26 -5.25
CA LEU A 124 -6.49 5.67 -3.84
C LEU A 124 -7.47 6.83 -3.60
N PHE A 125 -7.48 7.82 -4.49
CA PHE A 125 -8.21 9.07 -4.27
C PHE A 125 -9.67 8.97 -4.72
N ARG A 126 -9.96 8.14 -5.73
CA ARG A 126 -11.31 8.01 -6.31
C ARG A 126 -11.91 6.60 -6.21
N GLY A 127 -11.16 5.62 -5.75
CA GLY A 127 -11.52 4.21 -5.90
C GLY A 127 -11.38 3.72 -7.35
N SER A 128 -11.83 2.50 -7.61
CA SER A 128 -11.83 1.90 -8.96
C SER A 128 -13.01 2.34 -9.85
N GLY A 129 -13.72 3.42 -9.47
CA GLY A 129 -14.78 4.03 -10.29
C GLY A 129 -16.15 3.36 -10.25
N ALA A 130 -16.41 2.46 -9.29
CA ALA A 130 -17.78 2.02 -9.02
C ALA A 130 -18.62 3.20 -8.52
N PRO A 131 -19.88 3.36 -8.97
CA PRO A 131 -20.76 4.42 -8.47
C PRO A 131 -20.93 4.33 -6.95
N ASP A 132 -20.99 5.47 -6.25
CA ASP A 132 -21.07 5.52 -4.78
C ASP A 132 -22.26 4.70 -4.22
N HIS A 133 -23.37 4.66 -4.95
CA HIS A 133 -24.57 3.92 -4.57
C HIS A 133 -24.47 2.40 -4.77
N ALA A 134 -23.48 1.92 -5.52
CA ALA A 134 -23.33 0.51 -5.83
C ALA A 134 -22.87 -0.28 -4.59
N LEU A 135 -21.96 0.28 -3.79
CA LEU A 135 -21.35 -0.46 -2.69
C LEU A 135 -22.35 -0.86 -1.59
N PRO A 136 -23.20 0.02 -1.03
CA PRO A 136 -24.17 -0.40 0.00
C PRO A 136 -25.18 -1.44 -0.51
N LYS A 137 -25.55 -1.36 -1.80
CA LYS A 137 -26.42 -2.35 -2.44
C LYS A 137 -25.71 -3.70 -2.56
N LEU A 138 -24.45 -3.68 -3.02
CA LEU A 138 -23.64 -4.88 -3.21
C LEU A 138 -23.36 -5.58 -1.88
N GLU A 139 -23.09 -4.85 -0.80
CA GLU A 139 -22.89 -5.45 0.53
C GLU A 139 -24.15 -6.22 0.99
N LYS A 140 -25.35 -5.63 0.80
CA LYS A 140 -26.61 -6.34 1.10
C LYS A 140 -26.80 -7.58 0.23
N GLN A 141 -26.44 -7.49 -1.05
CA GLN A 141 -26.51 -8.63 -1.97
C GLN A 141 -25.52 -9.73 -1.57
N ALA A 142 -24.31 -9.37 -1.15
CA ALA A 142 -23.29 -10.31 -0.69
C ALA A 142 -23.73 -11.03 0.61
N GLU A 143 -24.33 -10.31 1.57
CA GLU A 143 -24.89 -10.93 2.77
C GLU A 143 -26.03 -11.90 2.46
N ALA A 144 -26.98 -11.49 1.61
CA ALA A 144 -28.08 -12.36 1.19
C ALA A 144 -27.55 -13.60 0.46
N PHE A 145 -26.59 -13.43 -0.45
CA PHE A 145 -25.97 -14.53 -1.16
C PHE A 145 -25.31 -15.54 -0.22
N LYS A 146 -24.53 -15.08 0.78
CA LYS A 146 -23.93 -15.98 1.78
C LYS A 146 -24.96 -16.72 2.63
N HIS A 147 -26.09 -16.08 2.92
CA HIS A 147 -27.19 -16.71 3.67
C HIS A 147 -27.91 -17.78 2.84
N ASP A 148 -28.20 -17.47 1.58
CA ASP A 148 -28.97 -18.33 0.68
C ASP A 148 -28.14 -19.50 0.11
N HIS A 149 -26.81 -19.38 0.12
CA HIS A 149 -25.86 -20.37 -0.41
C HIS A 149 -24.89 -20.94 0.66
N PRO A 150 -25.40 -21.61 1.72
CA PRO A 150 -24.54 -22.20 2.75
C PRO A 150 -23.65 -23.33 2.21
N GLU A 151 -23.98 -23.91 1.05
CA GLU A 151 -23.18 -24.91 0.34
C GLU A 151 -21.89 -24.35 -0.26
N LEU A 152 -21.76 -23.02 -0.39
CA LEU A 152 -20.56 -22.35 -0.89
C LEU A 152 -19.89 -21.52 0.22
N PRO A 153 -19.23 -22.15 1.21
CA PRO A 153 -18.49 -21.43 2.23
C PRO A 153 -17.37 -20.60 1.59
N LEU A 154 -17.24 -19.34 2.02
CA LEU A 154 -16.14 -18.46 1.60
C LEU A 154 -14.83 -18.76 2.33
N ASP A 155 -14.85 -19.65 3.33
CA ASP A 155 -13.66 -20.22 3.91
C ASP A 155 -13.01 -21.18 2.88
N PRO A 156 -11.85 -20.83 2.30
CA PRO A 156 -11.21 -21.66 1.28
C PRO A 156 -10.74 -23.02 1.82
N GLU A 157 -10.70 -23.21 3.15
CA GLU A 157 -10.30 -24.45 3.79
C GLU A 157 -11.47 -25.34 4.21
N ALA A 158 -12.73 -24.92 4.02
CA ALA A 158 -13.92 -25.63 4.51
C ALA A 158 -14.11 -27.07 3.99
N GLY A 159 -13.34 -27.49 2.99
CA GLY A 159 -13.25 -28.88 2.52
C GLY A 159 -11.81 -29.34 2.23
N TRP A 160 -10.80 -28.57 2.65
CA TRP A 160 -9.41 -28.90 2.39
C TRP A 160 -8.86 -29.84 3.47
N ASN A 161 -8.46 -31.03 3.05
CA ASN A 161 -7.63 -31.91 3.88
C ASN A 161 -6.16 -31.71 3.47
N PRO A 162 -5.33 -31.09 4.34
CA PRO A 162 -3.91 -30.94 4.03
C PRO A 162 -3.25 -32.32 3.90
N PRO A 163 -2.26 -32.48 3.00
CA PRO A 163 -1.45 -33.69 2.97
C PRO A 163 -0.73 -33.87 4.32
N PRO A 164 -0.47 -35.12 4.76
CA PRO A 164 0.28 -35.36 5.99
C PRO A 164 1.64 -34.66 5.91
N ALA A 165 2.00 -33.93 6.97
CA ALA A 165 3.30 -33.27 7.06
C ALA A 165 4.42 -34.33 6.99
N THR A 166 5.31 -34.19 6.02
CA THR A 166 6.55 -35.00 5.88
C THR A 166 7.61 -34.59 6.87
#